data_AF-A0AAV2SWW5-F1
#
_entry.id   AF-A0AAV2SWW5-F1
#
_cell.length_a   1.000
_cell.length_b   1.000
_cell.length_c   1.000
_cell.angle_alpha   90.00
_cell.angle_beta   90.00
_cell.angle_gamma   90.00
#
_symmetry.space_group_name_H-M   'P 1'
#
loop_
_entity.id
_entity.type
_entity.pdbx_description
1 polymer ?
#
loop_
_entity_poly.entity_id
_entity_poly.type
_entity_poly.pdbx_seq_one_letter_code
_entity_poly.pdbx_strand_id
1 'polypeptide(L)'
;SQDLYVGGRVMLNGHHFHITYADEFTLNYMEKNAYTFAHANFNVATDYARQKLGHHDLAALAQDLSRYDPENTGYAPTTTVVASLATKLRESEVSLQQIMTLCR
;
A
#
# COMPACT_ATOMS: atom_id res chain seq x y z
N SER A 1 -12.33 9.36 -10.70
CA SER A 1 -11.08 8.73 -11.18
C SER A 1 -10.74 7.59 -10.23
N GLN A 2 -11.44 6.45 -10.34
CA GLN A 2 -11.22 5.29 -9.47
C GLN A 2 -10.34 4.22 -10.13
N ASP A 3 -10.18 4.28 -11.45
CA ASP A 3 -9.44 3.28 -12.24
C ASP A 3 -7.93 3.59 -12.35
N LEU A 4 -7.50 4.78 -11.92
CA LEU A 4 -6.11 5.24 -11.97
C LEU A 4 -5.50 5.24 -10.57
N TYR A 5 -4.76 4.19 -10.25
CA TYR A 5 -4.01 4.05 -9.00
C TYR A 5 -2.78 3.15 -9.23
N VAL A 6 -1.75 3.29 -8.38
CA VAL A 6 -0.56 2.44 -8.47
C VAL A 6 -0.91 0.98 -8.20
N GLY A 7 -0.46 0.08 -9.09
CA GLY A 7 -0.86 -1.33 -9.15
C GLY A 7 -2.12 -1.60 -9.98
N GLY A 8 -2.84 -0.55 -10.38
CA GLY A 8 -4.05 -0.64 -11.20
C GLY A 8 -3.75 -1.03 -12.64
N ARG A 9 -4.71 -1.71 -13.29
CA ARG A 9 -4.65 -2.04 -14.71
C ARG A 9 -5.76 -1.31 -15.45
N VAL A 10 -5.40 -0.65 -16.55
CA VAL A 10 -6.35 0.05 -17.41
C VAL A 10 -6.29 -0.49 -18.83
N MET A 11 -7.43 -0.45 -19.52
CA MET A 11 -7.53 -0.84 -20.92
C MET A 11 -7.75 0.41 -21.77
N LEU A 12 -6.80 0.70 -22.66
CA LEU A 12 -6.88 1.81 -23.60
C LEU A 12 -6.79 1.26 -25.02
N ASN A 13 -7.84 1.45 -25.82
CA ASN A 13 -7.92 0.95 -27.21
C ASN A 13 -7.62 -0.55 -27.35
N GLY A 14 -8.10 -1.37 -26.41
CA GLY A 14 -7.85 -2.83 -26.40
C GLY A 14 -6.46 -3.25 -25.91
N HIS A 15 -5.60 -2.31 -25.54
CA HIS A 15 -4.31 -2.58 -24.94
C HIS A 15 -4.36 -2.43 -23.42
N HIS A 16 -3.75 -3.38 -22.70
CA HIS A 16 -3.69 -3.36 -21.25
C HIS A 16 -2.41 -2.69 -20.76
N PHE A 17 -2.56 -1.71 -19.88
CA PHE A 17 -1.46 -1.00 -19.23
C PHE A 17 -1.51 -1.23 -17.72
N HIS A 18 -0.35 -1.44 -17.12
CA HIS A 18 -0.17 -1.55 -15.68
C HIS A 18 0.46 -0.25 -15.16
N ILE A 19 -0.20 0.39 -14.21
CA ILE A 19 0.30 1.61 -13.57
C ILE A 19 1.30 1.19 -12.50
N THR A 20 2.58 1.27 -12.82
CA THR A 20 3.65 0.80 -11.92
C THR A 20 4.06 1.82 -10.86
N TYR A 21 3.84 3.12 -11.13
CA TYR A 21 4.28 4.22 -10.29
C TYR A 21 3.48 5.49 -10.54
N ALA A 22 3.47 6.39 -9.56
CA ALA A 22 2.98 7.77 -9.66
C ALA A 22 4.01 8.69 -9.00
N ASP A 23 4.24 9.87 -9.57
CA ASP A 23 5.17 10.84 -9.00
C ASP A 23 4.66 11.43 -7.67
N GLU A 24 5.57 12.04 -6.92
CA GLU A 24 5.30 12.60 -5.59
C GLU A 24 4.20 13.68 -5.61
N PHE A 25 4.12 14.49 -6.66
CA PHE A 25 3.05 15.49 -6.78
C PHE A 25 1.69 14.80 -6.95
N THR A 26 1.63 13.79 -7.83
CA THR A 26 0.42 13.00 -8.07
C THR A 26 -0.04 12.25 -6.82
N LEU A 27 0.88 11.61 -6.09
CA LEU A 27 0.58 10.93 -4.82
C LEU A 27 -0.03 11.90 -3.79
N ASN A 28 0.64 13.02 -3.54
CA ASN A 28 0.17 14.06 -2.62
C ASN A 28 -1.18 14.64 -3.03
N TYR A 29 -1.41 14.82 -4.34
CA TYR A 29 -2.69 15.29 -4.85
C TYR A 29 -3.81 14.29 -4.56
N MET A 30 -3.59 12.99 -4.79
CA MET A 30 -4.59 11.96 -4.52
C MET A 30 -4.93 11.85 -3.03
N GLU A 31 -3.92 11.94 -2.15
CA GLU A 31 -4.10 11.91 -0.69
C GLU A 31 -4.91 13.12 -0.19
N LYS A 32 -4.59 14.33 -0.65
CA LYS A 32 -5.35 15.55 -0.31
C LYS A 32 -6.79 15.52 -0.81
N ASN A 33 -7.05 14.75 -1.86
CA ASN A 33 -8.37 14.58 -2.46
C ASN A 33 -8.94 13.17 -2.24
N ALA A 34 -8.63 12.55 -1.09
CA ALA A 34 -8.98 11.17 -0.75
C ALA A 34 -10.48 10.82 -0.85
N TYR A 35 -11.39 11.81 -0.82
CA TYR A 35 -12.82 11.59 -1.08
C TYR A 35 -13.09 11.15 -2.53
N THR A 36 -12.26 11.59 -3.48
CA THR A 36 -12.32 11.19 -4.89
C THR A 36 -11.47 9.95 -5.17
N PHE A 37 -10.35 9.81 -4.46
CA PHE A 37 -9.36 8.75 -4.66
C PHE A 37 -9.36 7.78 -3.48
N ALA A 38 -10.32 6.85 -3.46
CA ALA A 38 -10.50 5.90 -2.36
C ALA A 38 -9.24 5.05 -2.06
N HIS A 39 -8.45 4.70 -3.08
CA HIS A 39 -7.20 3.96 -2.90
C HIS A 39 -6.08 4.77 -2.23
N ALA A 40 -6.17 6.11 -2.23
CA ALA A 40 -5.24 7.01 -1.56
C ALA A 40 -5.79 7.52 -0.20
N ASN A 41 -6.92 6.95 0.26
CA ASN A 41 -7.51 7.32 1.53
C ASN A 41 -6.91 6.48 2.67
N PHE A 42 -6.18 7.15 3.57
CA PHE A 42 -5.50 6.51 4.69
C PHE A 42 -6.44 5.72 5.61
N ASN A 43 -7.62 6.28 5.93
CA ASN A 43 -8.57 5.61 6.81
C ASN A 43 -9.09 4.32 6.17
N VAL A 44 -9.44 4.39 4.87
CA VAL A 44 -9.89 3.23 4.11
C VAL A 44 -8.79 2.17 4.05
N ALA A 45 -7.55 2.56 3.72
CA ALA A 45 -6.42 1.63 3.68
C ALA A 45 -6.16 0.98 5.04
N THR A 46 -6.27 1.74 6.13
CA THR A 46 -6.06 1.25 7.51
C THR A 46 -7.16 0.27 7.92
N ASP A 47 -8.41 0.57 7.60
CA ASP A 47 -9.55 -0.30 7.91
C ASP A 47 -9.46 -1.62 7.14
N TYR A 48 -9.09 -1.58 5.86
CA TYR A 48 -8.81 -2.79 5.09
C TYR A 48 -7.65 -3.60 5.69
N ALA A 49 -6.53 -2.96 6.03
CA ALA A 49 -5.39 -3.64 6.62
C ALA A 49 -5.78 -4.31 7.96
N ARG A 50 -6.54 -3.64 8.82
CA ARG A 50 -7.03 -4.21 10.09
C ARG A 50 -7.99 -5.38 9.89
N GLN A 51 -8.85 -5.31 8.88
CA GLN A 51 -9.79 -6.39 8.57
C GLN A 51 -9.08 -7.63 8.03
N LYS A 52 -7.99 -7.45 7.27
CA LYS A 52 -7.30 -8.53 6.57
C LYS A 52 -6.10 -9.10 7.33
N LEU A 53 -5.45 -8.30 8.17
CA LEU A 53 -4.33 -8.74 9.00
C LEU A 53 -4.86 -9.14 10.37
N GLY A 54 -4.89 -10.45 10.64
CA GLY A 54 -5.18 -10.95 11.97
C GLY A 54 -4.04 -10.67 12.95
N HIS A 55 -4.27 -10.90 14.25
CA HIS A 55 -3.24 -10.75 15.28
C HIS A 55 -1.98 -11.58 14.98
N HIS A 56 -2.15 -12.78 14.43
CA HIS A 56 -1.03 -13.63 14.03
C HIS A 56 -0.22 -13.03 12.87
N ASP A 57 -0.89 -12.44 11.87
CA ASP A 57 -0.23 -11.83 10.72
C ASP A 57 0.53 -10.56 11.11
N LEU A 58 -0.03 -9.77 12.03
CA LEU A 58 0.63 -8.59 12.59
C LEU A 58 1.86 -8.96 13.42
N ALA A 59 1.78 -10.02 14.22
CA ALA A 59 2.93 -10.51 14.99
C ALA A 59 4.04 -11.04 14.06
N ALA A 60 3.67 -11.80 13.01
CA ALA A 60 4.60 -12.28 12.01
C ALA A 60 5.22 -11.12 11.21
N LEU A 61 4.43 -10.11 10.84
CA LEU A 61 4.90 -8.90 10.18
C LEU A 61 5.90 -8.15 11.07
N ALA A 62 5.59 -7.95 12.35
CA ALA A 62 6.50 -7.30 13.30
C ALA A 62 7.82 -8.07 13.43
N GLN A 63 7.77 -9.40 13.51
CA GLN A 63 8.95 -10.25 13.54
C GLN A 63 9.75 -10.20 12.23
N ASP A 64 9.07 -10.13 11.08
CA ASP A 64 9.72 -9.99 9.78
C ASP A 64 10.42 -8.62 9.68
N LEU A 65 9.75 -7.54 10.13
CA LEU A 65 10.31 -6.18 10.15
C LEU A 65 11.48 -6.03 11.13
N SER A 66 11.44 -6.69 12.30
CA SER A 66 12.54 -6.62 13.27
C SER A 66 13.85 -7.20 12.74
N ARG A 67 13.81 -8.08 11.73
CA ARG A 67 15.02 -8.57 11.05
C ARG A 67 15.74 -7.49 10.25
N TYR A 68 15.02 -6.44 9.85
CA TYR A 68 15.55 -5.29 9.13
C TYR A 68 15.96 -4.14 10.05
N ASP A 69 15.74 -4.29 11.36
CA ASP A 69 16.11 -3.31 12.40
C ASP A 69 16.88 -4.01 13.55
N PRO A 70 18.11 -4.51 13.27
CA PRO A 70 18.89 -5.27 14.25
C PRO A 70 19.30 -4.46 15.48
N GLU A 71 19.35 -3.13 15.35
CA GLU A 71 19.66 -2.20 16.42
C GLU A 71 18.42 -1.80 17.24
N ASN A 72 17.23 -2.28 16.85
CA ASN A 72 15.94 -1.99 17.50
C ASN A 72 15.70 -0.48 17.62
N THR A 73 15.99 0.25 16.54
CA THR A 73 15.79 1.70 16.43
C THR A 73 14.31 2.08 16.31
N GLY A 74 13.46 1.14 15.92
CA GLY A 74 12.06 1.36 15.58
C GLY A 74 11.85 1.83 14.13
N TYR A 75 12.89 1.86 13.31
CA TYR A 75 12.84 2.33 11.92
C TYR A 75 13.21 1.24 10.92
N ALA A 76 12.53 1.23 9.78
CA ALA A 76 12.86 0.40 8.64
C ALA A 76 12.67 1.20 7.33
N PRO A 77 13.41 0.89 6.26
CA PRO A 77 13.20 1.54 4.97
C PRO A 77 11.77 1.34 4.48
N THR A 78 11.14 2.41 3.97
CA THR A 78 9.76 2.37 3.46
C THR A 78 9.54 1.27 2.42
N THR A 79 10.52 1.04 1.55
CA THR A 79 10.47 -0.03 0.54
C THR A 79 10.37 -1.42 1.17
N THR A 80 11.10 -1.66 2.26
CA THR A 80 11.05 -2.91 3.03
C THR A 80 9.69 -3.09 3.69
N VAL A 81 9.14 -2.03 4.29
CA VAL A 81 7.82 -2.07 4.94
C VAL A 81 6.73 -2.33 3.90
N VAL A 82 6.74 -1.62 2.77
CA VAL A 82 5.80 -1.83 1.65
C VAL A 82 5.90 -3.24 1.10
N ALA A 83 7.11 -3.78 0.88
CA ALA A 83 7.29 -5.14 0.38
C ALA A 83 6.78 -6.20 1.37
N SER A 84 7.02 -6.01 2.66
CA SER A 84 6.57 -6.91 3.72
C SER A 84 5.03 -6.90 3.83
N LEU A 85 4.42 -5.72 3.82
CA LEU A 85 2.96 -5.56 3.80
C LEU A 85 2.35 -6.16 2.54
N ALA A 86 2.92 -5.89 1.36
CA ALA A 86 2.45 -6.47 0.10
C ALA A 86 2.53 -8.00 0.07
N THR A 87 3.52 -8.58 0.75
CA THR A 87 3.64 -10.03 0.87
C THR A 87 2.54 -10.61 1.76
N LYS A 88 2.24 -9.99 2.91
CA LYS A 88 1.18 -10.46 3.82
C LYS A 88 -0.22 -10.21 3.27
N LEU A 89 -0.40 -9.10 2.55
CA LEU A 89 -1.67 -8.69 1.94
C LEU A 89 -1.83 -9.23 0.51
N ARG A 90 -0.93 -10.09 0.02
CA ARG A 90 -0.91 -10.55 -1.37
C ARG A 90 -2.21 -11.23 -1.82
N GLU A 91 -2.85 -11.96 -0.91
CA GLU A 91 -4.12 -12.66 -1.17
C GLU A 91 -5.35 -11.80 -0.88
N SER A 92 -5.14 -10.56 -0.41
CA SER A 92 -6.22 -9.61 -0.16
C SER A 92 -6.46 -8.71 -1.38
N GLU A 93 -7.67 -8.18 -1.50
CA GLU A 93 -8.04 -7.22 -2.55
C GLU A 93 -7.44 -5.81 -2.31
N VAL A 94 -6.46 -5.67 -1.41
CA VAL A 94 -5.80 -4.40 -1.10
C VAL A 94 -4.85 -4.02 -2.23
N SER A 95 -5.05 -2.85 -2.81
CA SER A 95 -4.22 -2.37 -3.91
C SER A 95 -2.84 -1.89 -3.46
N LEU A 96 -1.86 -1.90 -4.36
CA LEU A 96 -0.52 -1.40 -4.07
C LEU A 96 -0.53 0.08 -3.64
N GLN A 97 -1.39 0.90 -4.25
CA GLN A 97 -1.63 2.28 -3.81
C GLN A 97 -2.04 2.35 -2.33
N GLN A 98 -2.96 1.50 -1.86
CA GLN A 98 -3.38 1.49 -0.47
C GLN A 98 -2.24 1.11 0.47
N ILE A 99 -1.42 0.13 0.10
CA ILE A 99 -0.24 -0.27 0.87
C ILE A 99 0.78 0.88 0.94
N MET A 100 1.00 1.57 -0.17
CA MET A 100 1.87 2.76 -0.19
C MET A 100 1.32 3.86 0.72
N THR A 101 0.01 4.12 0.69
CA THR A 101 -0.64 5.12 1.53
C THR A 101 -0.50 4.80 3.03
N LEU A 102 -0.36 3.53 3.44
CA LEU A 102 -0.08 3.19 4.85
C LEU A 102 1.33 3.57 5.32
N CYS A 103 2.27 3.75 4.39
CA CYS A 103 3.68 3.95 4.67
C CYS A 103 4.17 5.38 4.38
N ARG A 104 3.26 6.29 4.03
CA ARG A 104 3.51 7.71 3.73
C ARG A 104 2.97 8.58 4.85
#